data_AF-A0AAU9V9M6-F1
#
_entry.id   AF-A0AAU9V9M6-F1
#
_cell.length_a   1.000
_cell.length_b   1.000
_cell.length_c   1.000
_cell.angle_alpha   90.00
_cell.angle_beta   90.00
_cell.angle_gamma   90.00
#
_symmetry.space_group_name_H-M   'P 1'
#
loop_
_entity.id
_entity.type
_entity.pdbx_description
1 polymer ?
#
loop_
_entity_poly.entity_id
_entity_poly.type
_entity_poly.pdbx_seq_one_letter_code
_entity_poly.pdbx_strand_id
1 'polypeptide(L)'
;MWAKLFLDSILLLVLKKRPMKICAKFELNWSITTATEVVLGRMKTTREEEWFDEEYRKALDERNQARLAYLEEYKDTNRHLYTTERSKWRKMARKKKREVENAKIGKIEVLRERNYTRLFRFLEEFRFSP
;
A
#
# COMPACT_ATOMS: atom_id res chain seq x y z
N MET A 1 9.25 33.89 -34.77
CA MET A 1 8.08 32.98 -34.88
C MET A 1 8.48 31.55 -35.27
N TRP A 2 9.50 31.34 -36.11
CA TRP A 2 9.98 30.02 -36.57
C TRP A 2 10.67 29.14 -35.52
N ALA A 3 11.29 29.73 -34.49
CA ALA A 3 12.02 28.98 -33.46
C ALA A 3 11.12 28.12 -32.53
N LYS A 4 9.88 28.55 -32.28
CA LYS A 4 8.90 27.78 -31.48
C LYS A 4 8.46 26.51 -32.21
N LEU A 5 8.12 26.64 -33.50
CA LEU A 5 7.72 25.51 -34.34
C LEU A 5 8.84 24.47 -34.51
N PHE A 6 10.10 24.91 -34.53
CA PHE A 6 11.24 24.01 -34.63
C PHE A 6 11.50 23.26 -33.32
N LEU A 7 11.35 23.92 -32.16
CA LEU A 7 11.46 23.29 -30.86
C LEU A 7 10.31 22.30 -30.60
N ASP A 8 9.08 22.64 -30.99
CA ASP A 8 7.92 21.75 -30.86
C ASP A 8 8.05 20.50 -31.76
N SER A 9 8.63 20.65 -32.96
CA SER A 9 8.96 19.55 -33.87
C SER A 9 10.03 18.62 -33.28
N ILE A 10 11.08 19.17 -32.67
CA ILE A 10 12.12 18.39 -31.98
C ILE A 10 11.54 17.68 -30.75
N LEU A 11 10.66 18.33 -29.98
CA LEU A 11 10.00 17.72 -28.81
C LEU A 11 9.10 16.55 -29.21
N LEU A 12 8.36 16.68 -30.32
CA LEU A 12 7.56 15.59 -30.91
C LEU A 12 8.44 14.44 -31.41
N LEU A 13 9.61 14.73 -31.98
CA LEU A 13 10.59 13.73 -32.43
C LEU A 13 11.28 13.00 -31.26
N VAL A 14 11.55 13.70 -30.16
CA VAL A 14 12.15 13.13 -28.94
C VAL A 14 11.13 12.29 -28.16
N LEU A 15 9.85 12.68 -28.16
CA LEU A 15 8.77 11.87 -27.57
C LEU A 15 8.47 10.60 -28.37
N LYS A 16 8.65 10.60 -29.70
CA LYS A 16 8.48 9.42 -30.57
C LYS A 16 9.60 8.38 -30.47
N LYS A 17 10.72 8.67 -29.81
CA LYS A 17 11.88 7.75 -29.68
C LYS A 17 12.05 7.16 -28.27
N ARG A 18 10.98 7.02 -27.49
CA ARG A 18 11.03 6.17 -26.28
C ARG A 18 10.93 4.69 -26.70
N PRO A 19 11.66 3.77 -26.05
CA PRO A 19 11.70 2.36 -26.45
C PRO A 19 10.28 1.76 -26.43
N MET A 20 9.76 1.43 -27.62
CA MET A 20 8.38 0.96 -27.87
C MET A 20 7.91 -0.16 -26.94
N LYS A 21 8.82 -0.96 -26.40
CA LYS A 21 8.50 -2.11 -25.53
C LYS A 21 7.89 -1.69 -24.19
N ILE A 22 8.25 -0.51 -23.66
CA ILE A 22 7.71 -0.01 -22.39
C ILE A 22 6.37 0.70 -22.62
N CYS A 23 6.21 1.39 -23.75
CA CYS A 23 4.98 2.09 -24.13
C CYS A 23 3.82 1.13 -24.45
N ALA A 24 4.05 0.04 -25.19
CA ALA A 24 2.97 -0.87 -25.59
C ALA A 24 2.30 -1.56 -24.39
N LYS A 25 3.08 -1.98 -23.38
CA LYS A 25 2.52 -2.59 -22.15
C LYS A 25 1.72 -1.58 -21.34
N PHE A 26 2.15 -0.32 -21.32
CA PHE A 26 1.43 0.75 -20.64
C PHE A 26 0.12 1.10 -21.35
N GLU A 27 0.14 1.22 -22.68
CA GLU A 27 -1.04 1.51 -23.51
C GLU A 27 -2.10 0.39 -23.45
N LEU A 28 -1.65 -0.87 -23.48
CA LEU A 28 -2.55 -2.02 -23.34
C LEU A 28 -3.18 -2.05 -21.94
N ASN A 29 -2.39 -1.85 -20.88
CA ASN A 29 -2.94 -1.79 -19.53
C ASN A 29 -3.90 -0.62 -19.35
N TRP A 30 -3.58 0.56 -19.90
CA TRP A 30 -4.43 1.73 -19.82
C TRP A 30 -5.78 1.50 -20.52
N SER A 31 -5.77 0.94 -21.73
CA SER A 31 -6.98 0.61 -22.49
C SER A 31 -7.82 -0.47 -21.81
N ILE A 32 -7.21 -1.51 -21.26
CA ILE A 32 -7.91 -2.53 -20.45
C ILE A 32 -8.56 -1.88 -19.23
N THR A 33 -7.83 -1.04 -18.49
CA THR A 33 -8.36 -0.37 -17.29
C THR A 33 -9.48 0.61 -17.61
N THR A 34 -9.39 1.36 -18.70
CA THR A 34 -10.47 2.29 -19.11
C THR A 34 -11.69 1.56 -19.62
N ALA A 35 -11.53 0.51 -20.42
CA ALA A 35 -12.65 -0.32 -20.88
C ALA A 35 -13.35 -1.01 -19.70
N THR A 36 -12.59 -1.55 -18.75
CA THR A 36 -13.16 -2.16 -17.53
C THR A 36 -13.83 -1.12 -16.63
N GLU A 37 -13.29 0.10 -16.50
CA GLU A 37 -13.96 1.20 -15.79
C GLU A 37 -15.32 1.56 -16.40
N VAL A 38 -15.44 1.57 -17.73
CA VAL A 38 -16.69 1.88 -18.43
C VAL A 38 -17.73 0.77 -18.25
N VAL A 39 -17.32 -0.49 -18.29
CA VAL A 39 -18.23 -1.64 -18.26
C VAL A 39 -18.60 -2.03 -16.82
N LEU A 40 -17.65 -2.00 -15.89
CA LEU A 40 -17.82 -2.49 -14.51
C LEU A 40 -17.95 -1.37 -13.48
N GLY A 41 -17.71 -0.12 -13.88
CA GLY A 41 -17.63 1.02 -12.97
C GLY A 41 -16.29 1.08 -12.21
N ARG A 42 -16.06 2.21 -11.52
CA ARG A 42 -14.84 2.40 -10.71
C ARG A 42 -14.95 1.68 -9.37
N MET A 43 -14.37 0.48 -9.29
CA MET A 43 -14.15 -0.17 -8.00
C MET A 43 -12.87 0.40 -7.36
N LYS A 44 -13.02 1.20 -6.29
CA LYS A 44 -11.85 1.65 -5.51
C LYS A 44 -11.27 0.44 -4.79
N THR A 45 -10.04 0.07 -5.10
CA THR A 45 -9.31 -0.95 -4.34
C THR A 45 -9.03 -0.42 -2.94
N THR A 46 -9.88 -0.75 -1.98
CA THR A 46 -9.65 -0.48 -0.57
C THR A 46 -8.74 -1.54 0.03
N ARG A 47 -7.86 -1.14 0.94
CA ARG A 47 -7.14 -2.10 1.78
C ARG A 47 -8.08 -2.57 2.88
N GLU A 48 -8.36 -3.86 2.90
CA GLU A 48 -9.17 -4.54 3.91
C GLU A 48 -8.30 -5.19 4.99
N GLU A 49 -7.06 -4.70 5.16
CA GLU A 49 -6.16 -5.24 6.16
C GLU A 49 -6.66 -4.85 7.56
N GLU A 50 -6.61 -5.79 8.51
CA GLU A 50 -7.11 -5.63 9.89
C GLU A 50 -6.46 -4.44 10.63
N TRP A 51 -5.23 -4.08 10.24
CA TRP A 51 -4.49 -2.93 10.79
C TRP A 51 -4.77 -1.60 10.05
N PHE A 52 -5.50 -1.61 8.94
CA PHE A 52 -5.84 -0.46 8.10
C PHE A 52 -7.17 0.16 8.54
N ASP A 53 -7.16 0.74 9.73
CA ASP A 53 -8.32 1.38 10.35
C ASP A 53 -8.48 2.86 9.98
N GLU A 54 -9.55 3.48 10.47
CA GLU A 54 -9.90 4.87 10.16
C GLU A 54 -8.82 5.87 10.63
N GLU A 55 -8.19 5.60 11.77
CA GLU A 55 -7.05 6.39 12.25
C GLU A 55 -5.85 6.30 11.30
N TYR A 56 -5.55 5.11 10.77
CA TYR A 56 -4.49 4.95 9.79
C TYR A 56 -4.79 5.72 8.50
N ARG A 57 -6.04 5.67 8.03
CA ARG A 57 -6.51 6.43 6.86
C ARG A 57 -6.33 7.93 7.08
N LYS A 58 -6.76 8.44 8.23
CA LYS A 58 -6.60 9.85 8.58
C LYS A 58 -5.13 10.28 8.58
N ALA A 59 -4.24 9.52 9.22
CA ALA A 59 -2.81 9.82 9.22
C ALA A 59 -2.16 9.72 7.83
N LEU A 60 -2.66 8.83 6.98
CA LEU A 60 -2.22 8.71 5.58
C LEU A 60 -2.63 9.95 4.78
N ASP A 61 -3.84 10.45 4.99
CA ASP A 61 -4.39 11.62 4.31
C ASP A 61 -3.71 12.91 4.75
N GLU A 62 -3.47 13.10 6.04
CA GLU A 62 -2.68 14.22 6.57
C GLU A 62 -1.27 14.26 5.94
N ARG A 63 -0.61 13.11 5.84
CA ARG A 63 0.67 12.98 5.14
C ARG A 63 0.55 13.33 3.65
N ASN A 64 -0.52 12.91 2.99
CA ASN A 64 -0.74 13.19 1.57
C ASN A 64 -0.95 14.69 1.34
N GLN A 65 -1.76 15.35 2.17
CA GLN A 65 -1.96 16.79 2.13
C GLN A 65 -0.65 17.55 2.35
N ALA A 66 0.14 17.17 3.36
CA ALA A 66 1.45 17.77 3.59
C ALA A 66 2.42 17.54 2.41
N ARG A 67 2.32 16.38 1.74
CA ARG A 67 3.09 16.10 0.53
C ARG A 67 2.67 16.99 -0.64
N LEU A 68 1.36 17.21 -0.83
CA LEU A 68 0.85 18.10 -1.89
C LEU A 68 1.35 19.52 -1.68
N ALA A 69 1.21 20.07 -0.47
CA ALA A 69 1.72 21.40 -0.14
C ALA A 69 3.24 21.55 -0.39
N TYR A 70 4.02 20.52 -0.06
CA TYR A 70 5.45 20.50 -0.34
C TYR A 70 5.81 20.39 -1.83
N LEU A 71 4.97 19.73 -2.64
CA LEU A 71 5.16 19.62 -4.08
C LEU A 71 4.70 20.87 -4.83
N GLU A 72 3.63 21.52 -4.35
CA GLU A 72 3.14 22.79 -4.87
C GLU A 72 4.15 23.91 -4.61
N GLU A 73 4.67 23.98 -3.37
CA GLU A 73 5.63 25.01 -3.00
C GLU A 73 6.75 24.44 -2.10
N TYR A 74 7.97 24.52 -2.61
CA TYR A 74 9.16 24.10 -1.88
C TYR A 74 9.58 25.17 -0.87
N LYS A 75 9.02 25.08 0.34
CA LYS A 75 9.41 25.86 1.53
C LYS A 75 9.95 24.94 2.62
N ASP A 76 10.89 25.44 3.43
CA ASP A 76 11.43 24.68 4.57
C ASP A 76 10.35 24.27 5.58
N THR A 77 9.35 25.14 5.79
CA THR A 77 8.17 24.84 6.61
C THR A 77 7.40 23.63 6.07
N ASN A 78 7.11 23.61 4.76
CA ASN A 78 6.40 22.52 4.09
C ASN A 78 7.21 21.22 4.12
N ARG A 79 8.53 21.32 3.91
CA ARG A 79 9.46 20.19 4.03
C ARG A 79 9.44 19.61 5.44
N HIS A 80 9.49 20.46 6.46
CA HIS A 80 9.47 20.02 7.86
C HIS A 80 8.13 19.38 8.21
N LEU A 81 7.01 20.00 7.82
CA LEU A 81 5.67 19.47 8.01
C LEU A 81 5.52 18.08 7.38
N TYR A 82 5.87 17.93 6.10
CA TYR A 82 5.82 16.63 5.43
C TYR A 82 6.72 15.58 6.10
N THR A 83 7.92 15.96 6.51
CA THR A 83 8.85 15.03 7.20
C THR A 83 8.28 14.55 8.53
N THR A 84 7.61 15.44 9.26
CA THR A 84 6.98 15.17 10.54
C THR A 84 5.80 14.22 10.37
N GLU A 85 4.88 14.54 9.45
CA GLU A 85 3.71 13.71 9.18
C GLU A 85 4.08 12.34 8.60
N ARG A 86 5.08 12.28 7.71
CA ARG A 86 5.64 11.01 7.22
C ARG A 86 6.18 10.14 8.35
N SER A 87 6.82 10.75 9.34
CA SER A 87 7.39 10.03 10.48
C SER A 87 6.30 9.52 11.42
N LYS A 88 5.29 10.35 11.74
CA LYS A 88 4.12 9.96 12.53
C LYS A 88 3.37 8.80 11.88
N TRP A 89 3.00 8.94 10.60
CA TRP A 89 2.32 7.91 9.83
C TRP A 89 3.11 6.59 9.82
N ARG A 90 4.43 6.63 9.60
CA ARG A 90 5.28 5.41 9.62
C ARG A 90 5.31 4.73 10.98
N LYS A 91 5.41 5.49 12.07
CA LYS A 91 5.39 4.94 13.43
C LYS A 91 4.07 4.24 13.71
N MET A 92 2.95 4.89 13.37
CA MET A 92 1.61 4.32 13.50
C MET A 92 1.46 3.04 12.67
N ALA A 93 1.88 3.06 11.39
CA ALA A 93 1.86 1.90 10.51
C ALA A 93 2.56 0.68 11.12
N ARG A 94 3.77 0.91 11.65
CA ARG A 94 4.59 -0.15 12.24
C ARG A 94 3.98 -0.68 13.54
N LYS A 95 3.41 0.20 14.37
CA LYS A 95 2.77 -0.17 15.63
C LYS A 95 1.56 -1.08 15.37
N LYS A 96 0.62 -0.64 14.53
CA LYS A 96 -0.61 -1.41 14.26
C LYS A 96 -0.34 -2.75 13.60
N LYS A 97 0.63 -2.80 12.67
CA LYS A 97 1.07 -4.08 12.08
C LYS A 97 1.59 -5.06 13.14
N ARG A 98 2.44 -4.59 14.06
CA ARG A 98 2.96 -5.43 15.15
C ARG A 98 1.87 -5.88 16.10
N GLU A 99 0.90 -5.03 16.41
CA GLU A 99 -0.22 -5.40 17.28
C GLU A 99 -1.05 -6.54 16.68
N VAL A 100 -1.39 -6.44 15.39
CA VAL A 100 -2.10 -7.52 14.69
C VAL A 100 -1.26 -8.80 14.59
N GLU A 101 0.05 -8.68 14.32
CA GLU A 101 0.96 -9.82 14.27
C GLU A 101 1.08 -10.52 15.63
N ASN A 102 1.29 -9.76 16.70
CA ASN A 102 1.36 -10.28 18.07
C ASN A 102 0.05 -10.93 18.50
N ALA A 103 -1.10 -10.35 18.12
CA ALA A 103 -2.40 -10.96 18.38
C ALA A 103 -2.56 -12.30 17.65
N LYS A 104 -2.04 -12.42 16.43
CA LYS A 104 -2.02 -13.70 15.70
C LYS A 104 -1.09 -14.73 16.35
N ILE A 105 0.08 -14.31 16.80
CA ILE A 105 1.02 -15.17 17.54
C ILE A 105 0.36 -15.70 18.81
N GLY A 106 -0.26 -14.84 19.62
CA GLY A 106 -0.97 -15.26 20.83
C GLY A 106 -2.11 -16.25 20.53
N LYS A 107 -2.87 -16.05 19.45
CA LYS A 107 -3.88 -17.04 19.00
C LYS A 107 -3.25 -18.39 18.67
N ILE A 108 -2.10 -18.41 17.99
CA ILE A 108 -1.37 -19.64 17.65
C ILE A 108 -0.87 -20.33 18.93
N GLU A 109 -0.34 -19.58 19.89
CA GLU A 109 0.14 -20.13 21.17
C GLU A 109 -0.99 -20.79 21.96
N VAL A 110 -2.15 -20.13 22.08
CA VAL A 110 -3.34 -20.71 22.74
C VAL A 110 -3.80 -21.99 22.03
N LEU A 111 -3.80 -22.01 20.69
CA LEU A 111 -4.16 -23.21 19.92
C LEU A 111 -3.12 -24.33 20.12
N ARG A 112 -1.84 -23.97 20.17
CA ARG A 112 -0.75 -24.90 20.46
C ARG A 112 -0.95 -25.53 21.83
N GLU A 113 -1.14 -24.75 22.88
CA GLU A 113 -1.37 -25.25 24.24
C GLU A 113 -2.57 -26.20 24.32
N ARG A 114 -3.71 -25.82 23.72
CA ARG A 114 -4.89 -26.70 23.65
C ARG A 114 -4.62 -28.01 22.92
N ASN A 115 -3.84 -27.97 21.84
CA ASN A 115 -3.44 -29.18 21.11
C ASN A 115 -2.47 -30.04 21.91
N TYR A 116 -1.52 -29.45 22.65
CA TYR A 116 -0.68 -30.19 23.60
C TYR A 116 -1.50 -30.79 24.73
N THR A 117 -2.51 -30.09 25.24
CA THR A 117 -3.42 -30.63 26.28
C THR A 117 -4.21 -31.82 25.73
N ARG A 118 -4.69 -31.74 24.47
CA ARG A 118 -5.35 -32.86 23.79
C ARG A 118 -4.40 -34.05 23.58
N LEU A 119 -3.18 -33.79 23.12
CA LEU A 119 -2.18 -34.83 22.90
C LEU A 119 -1.79 -35.52 24.21
N PHE A 120 -1.66 -34.76 25.30
CA PHE A 120 -1.36 -35.28 26.63
C PHE A 120 -2.51 -36.15 27.17
N ARG A 121 -3.76 -35.71 27.05
CA ARG A 121 -4.93 -36.54 27.42
C ARG A 121 -5.01 -37.82 26.61
N PHE A 122 -4.75 -37.75 25.30
CA PHE A 122 -4.74 -38.93 24.44
C PHE A 122 -3.64 -39.93 24.85
N LEU A 123 -2.45 -39.44 25.24
CA LEU A 123 -1.38 -40.29 25.74
C LEU A 123 -1.68 -40.89 27.12
N GLU A 124 -2.37 -40.16 28.01
CA GLU A 124 -2.84 -40.72 29.28
C GLU A 124 -3.91 -41.81 29.07
N GLU A 125 -4.88 -41.59 28.18
CA GLU A 125 -5.88 -42.60 27.81
C GLU A 125 -5.22 -43.87 27.24
N PHE A 126 -4.17 -43.74 26.43
CA PHE A 126 -3.41 -44.88 25.90
C PHE A 126 -2.55 -45.59 26.96
N ARG A 127 -2.08 -44.89 28.00
CA ARG A 127 -1.22 -45.46 29.05
C ARG A 127 -1.99 -46.20 30.14
N PHE A 128 -3.30 -45.95 30.24
CA PHE A 128 -4.22 -46.58 31.20
C PHE A 128 -5.31 -47.44 30.54
N SER A 129 -5.24 -47.67 29.23
CA SER A 129 -6.07 -48.69 28.59
C SER A 129 -5.50 -50.09 28.95
N PRO A 130 -6.29 -50.98 29.59
CA PRO A 130 -5.87 -52.33 29.96
C PRO A 130 -5.61 -53.24 28.76
#